data_AF-A0A2D5AM27-F1
#
_entry.id   AF-A0A2D5AM27-F1
#
_cell.length_a   1.000
_cell.length_b   1.000
_cell.length_c   1.000
_cell.angle_alpha   90.00
_cell.angle_beta   90.00
_cell.angle_gamma   90.00
#
_symmetry.space_group_name_H-M   'P 1'
#
loop_
_entity.id
_entity.type
_entity.pdbx_description
1 polymer ?
#
loop_
_entity_poly.entity_id
_entity_poly.type
_entity_poly.pdbx_seq_one_letter_code
_entity_poly.pdbx_strand_id
1 'polypeptide(L)' 'MLLNLLGDVWCETDAPPDWSNVLNMPGATLHLYGKHEARRGRKMGHVTFTAPTLEEALANQNRAREILGIPVLP' A
#
# COMPACT_ATOMS: atom_id res chain seq x y z
N MET A 1 -0.94 -9.50 -6.90
CA MET A 1 0.29 -8.71 -6.73
C MET A 1 0.34 -8.12 -5.31
N LEU A 2 1.52 -8.07 -4.66
CA LEU A 2 1.67 -7.66 -3.26
C LEU A 2 2.48 -6.37 -3.14
N LEU A 3 1.94 -5.34 -2.47
CA LEU A 3 2.61 -4.09 -2.13
C LEU A 3 2.88 -4.02 -0.63
N ASN A 4 4.15 -4.02 -0.21
CA ASN A 4 4.50 -3.83 1.20
C ASN A 4 4.29 -2.36 1.60
N LEU A 5 3.66 -2.14 2.74
CA LEU A 5 3.52 -0.83 3.35
C LEU A 5 4.64 -0.66 4.38
N LEU A 6 5.51 0.31 4.16
CA LEU A 6 6.58 0.66 5.09
C LEU A 6 6.14 1.84 5.97
N GLY A 7 6.81 2.03 7.11
CA GLY A 7 6.49 3.12 8.02
C GLY A 7 6.70 4.50 7.41
N ASP A 8 7.45 4.60 6.32
CA ASP A 8 7.62 5.82 5.51
C ASP A 8 6.27 6.41 5.07
N VAL A 9 5.28 5.55 4.77
CA VAL A 9 3.92 5.98 4.39
C VAL A 9 3.19 6.70 5.54
N TRP A 10 3.56 6.42 6.80
CA TRP A 10 3.03 7.09 8.00
C TRP A 10 3.90 8.27 8.45
N CYS A 11 5.15 8.37 8.01
CA CYS A 11 6.04 9.44 8.48
C CYS A 11 5.81 10.76 7.73
N GLU A 12 5.20 10.73 6.54
CA GLU A 12 4.89 11.92 5.75
C GLU A 12 3.68 12.69 6.28
N THR A 13 2.81 12.01 7.04
CA THR A 13 1.63 12.59 7.66
C THR A 13 1.59 12.06 9.08
N ASP A 14 1.66 12.87 10.14
CA ASP A 14 1.60 12.41 11.55
C ASP A 14 0.29 11.64 11.94
N ALA A 15 -0.49 11.21 10.95
CA ALA A 15 -1.66 10.36 11.01
C ALA A 15 -1.52 9.16 10.05
N PRO A 16 -2.27 8.06 10.27
CA PRO A 16 -2.35 6.97 9.30
C PRO A 16 -2.82 7.48 7.92
N PRO A 17 -2.30 6.93 6.82
CA PRO A 17 -2.79 7.20 5.46
C PRO A 17 -4.29 6.96 5.35
N ASP A 18 -4.97 7.76 4.54
CA ASP A 18 -6.34 7.45 4.15
C ASP A 18 -6.36 6.24 3.22
N TRP A 19 -6.70 5.08 3.78
CA TRP A 19 -6.80 3.82 3.04
C TRP A 19 -7.98 3.75 2.08
N SER A 20 -8.96 4.64 2.21
CA SER A 20 -10.23 4.56 1.46
C SER A 20 -9.99 4.54 -0.05
N ASN A 21 -9.06 5.36 -0.52
CA ASN A 21 -8.70 5.43 -1.94
C ASN A 21 -8.10 4.11 -2.46
N VAL A 22 -7.35 3.39 -1.63
CA VAL A 22 -6.76 2.09 -1.99
C VAL A 22 -7.76 0.95 -1.85
N LEU A 23 -8.58 0.98 -0.80
CA LEU A 23 -9.59 -0.05 -0.54
C LEU A 23 -10.77 -0.01 -1.53
N ASN A 24 -11.03 1.15 -2.14
CA ASN A 24 -12.01 1.28 -3.23
C ASN A 24 -11.51 0.71 -4.57
N MET A 25 -10.25 0.28 -4.66
CA MET A 25 -9.70 -0.31 -5.89
C MET A 25 -10.14 -1.78 -6.03
N PRO A 26 -10.49 -2.23 -7.25
CA PRO A 26 -10.88 -3.61 -7.48
C PRO A 26 -9.83 -4.63 -7.00
N GLY A 27 -10.27 -5.59 -6.20
CA GLY A 27 -9.42 -6.67 -5.70
C GLY A 27 -8.33 -6.24 -4.72
N ALA A 28 -8.41 -5.03 -4.15
CA ALA A 28 -7.51 -4.58 -3.10
C ALA A 28 -7.91 -5.19 -1.74
N THR A 29 -6.93 -5.71 -1.01
CA THR A 29 -7.10 -6.20 0.36
C THR A 29 -5.97 -5.69 1.22
N LEU A 30 -6.29 -4.88 2.23
CA LEU A 30 -5.33 -4.33 3.19
C LEU A 30 -5.16 -5.28 4.38
N HIS A 31 -3.92 -5.54 4.76
CA HIS A 31 -3.57 -6.24 5.99
C HIS A 31 -2.52 -5.44 6.77
N LEU A 32 -2.92 -4.90 7.93
CA LEU A 32 -2.05 -4.17 8.85
C LEU A 32 -1.59 -5.09 10.00
N TYR A 33 -0.33 -4.97 10.40
CA TYR A 33 0.25 -5.83 11.44
C TYR A 33 -0.03 -5.37 12.88
N GLY A 34 -0.83 -4.32 13.08
CA GLY A 34 -1.16 -3.80 14.42
C GLY A 34 0.04 -3.26 15.20
N LYS A 35 1.12 -2.85 14.52
CA LYS A 35 2.32 -2.28 15.17
C LYS A 35 2.01 -0.88 15.69
N HIS A 36 2.31 -0.62 16.96
CA HIS A 36 2.03 0.66 17.61
C HIS A 36 2.81 1.86 17.03
N GLU A 37 3.95 1.63 16.39
CA GLU A 37 4.84 2.70 15.94
C GLU A 37 5.33 2.44 14.51
N ALA A 38 5.08 3.39 13.62
CA ALA A 38 5.66 3.44 12.28
C ALA A 38 7.07 4.05 12.33
N ARG A 39 8.03 3.35 11.73
CA ARG A 39 9.41 3.83 11.56
C ARG A 39 9.82 3.66 10.11
N ARG A 40 10.66 4.56 9.58
CA ARG A 40 11.20 4.44 8.22
C ARG A 40 11.78 3.04 7.97
N GLY A 41 11.42 2.44 6.84
CA GLY A 41 11.80 1.07 6.46
C GLY A 41 11.09 -0.06 7.22
N ARG A 42 10.34 0.21 8.29
CA ARG A 42 9.65 -0.82 9.07
C ARG A 42 8.41 -1.29 8.30
N LYS A 43 8.30 -2.59 8.02
CA LYS A 43 7.06 -3.15 7.45
C LYS A 43 5.89 -2.98 8.41
N MET A 44 4.86 -2.24 8.01
CA MET A 44 3.66 -1.96 8.80
C MET A 44 2.46 -2.79 8.36
N GLY A 45 2.48 -3.28 7.12
CA GLY A 45 1.43 -4.10 6.55
C GLY A 45 1.71 -4.41 5.10
N HIS A 46 0.67 -4.80 4.38
CA HIS A 46 0.69 -4.93 2.94
C HIS A 46 -0.70 -4.73 2.35
N VAL A 47 -0.74 -4.41 1.06
CA VAL A 47 -1.94 -4.50 0.24
C VAL A 47 -1.73 -5.57 -0.82
N THR A 48 -2.68 -6.48 -0.92
CA THR A 48 -2.73 -7.47 -2.00
C THR A 48 -3.74 -7.01 -3.04
N PHE A 49 -3.38 -7.11 -4.31
CA PHE A 49 -4.23 -6.83 -5.46
C PHE A 49 -4.47 -8.12 -6.25
N THR A 50 -5.72 -8.52 -6.39
CA THR A 50 -6.14 -9.64 -7.26
C THR A 50 -6.87 -9.11 -8.49
N ALA A 51 -6.59 -9.69 -9.65
CA ALA A 51 -7.26 -9.37 -10.90
C ALA A 51 -7.21 -10.59 -11.85
N PRO A 52 -8.08 -10.64 -12.87
CA PRO A 52 -8.05 -11.67 -13.91
C PRO A 52 -6.67 -11.86 -14.58
N THR A 53 -5.89 -10.79 -14.70
CA THR A 53 -4.55 -10.83 -15.30
C THR A 53 -3.48 -10.27 -14.37
N LEU A 54 -2.23 -10.70 -14.58
CA LEU A 54 -1.08 -10.15 -13.86
C LEU A 54 -0.88 -8.67 -14.18
N GLU A 55 -1.10 -8.27 -15.43
CA GLU A 55 -0.99 -6.89 -15.90
C GLU A 55 -1.95 -5.96 -15.16
N GLU A 56 -3.23 -6.35 -15.02
CA GLU A 56 -4.22 -5.59 -14.24
C GLU A 56 -3.84 -5.50 -12.76
N ALA A 57 -3.35 -6.59 -12.17
CA ALA A 57 -2.90 -6.58 -10.78
C ALA A 57 -1.68 -5.67 -10.56
N LEU A 58 -0.79 -5.58 -11.54
CA LEU A 58 0.36 -4.66 -11.54
C LEU A 58 -0.09 -3.21 -11.73
N ALA A 59 -1.03 -2.94 -12.64
CA ALA A 59 -1.60 -1.61 -12.84
C ALA A 59 -2.28 -1.11 -11.55
N ASN A 60 -3.06 -1.96 -10.87
CA ASN A 60 -3.65 -1.64 -9.58
C ASN A 60 -2.58 -1.38 -8.51
N GLN A 61 -1.52 -2.19 -8.45
CA GLN A 61 -0.42 -1.91 -7.53
C GLN A 61 0.24 -0.54 -7.81
N ASN A 62 0.50 -0.21 -9.07
CA ASN A 62 1.14 1.06 -9.45
C ASN A 62 0.24 2.26 -9.12
N ARG A 63 -1.06 2.15 -9.36
CA ARG A 63 -2.00 3.20 -8.98
C ARG A 63 -2.06 3.39 -7.46
N ALA A 64 -1.99 2.31 -6.67
CA ALA A 64 -1.90 2.41 -5.22
C ALA A 64 -0.59 3.05 -4.75
N ARG A 65 0.54 2.79 -5.44
CA ARG A 65 1.82 3.46 -5.17
C ARG A 65 1.70 4.98 -5.32
N GLU A 66 1.07 5.45 -6.40
CA GLU A 66 0.84 6.88 -6.63
C GLU A 66 -0.02 7.52 -5.52
N ILE A 67 -1.12 6.86 -5.15
CA ILE A 67 -2.02 7.34 -4.08
C ILE A 67 -1.27 7.46 -2.74
N LEU A 68 -0.40 6.49 -2.44
CA LEU A 68 0.33 6.40 -1.19
C LEU A 68 1.70 7.10 -1.22
N GLY A 69 2.07 7.75 -2.33
CA GLY A 69 3.39 8.40 -2.48
C GLY A 69 4.57 7.42 -2.41
N ILE A 70 4.36 6.14 -2.72
CA ILE A 70 5.41 5.12 -2.68
C ILE A 70 6.14 5.11 -4.04
N PRO A 71 7.47 5.34 -4.09
CA PRO A 71 8.19 5.31 -5.35
C PRO A 71 8.15 3.92 -6.00
N VAL A 72 8.17 3.90 -7.33
CA VAL A 72 8.45 2.67 -8.08
C VAL A 72 9.91 2.33 -7.86
N LEU A 73 10.17 1.13 -7.34
CA LEU A 73 11.55 0.65 -7.23
C LEU A 73 12.01 0.26 -8.65
N PRO A 74 13.24 0.61 -9.04
CA PRO A 74 13.80 0.24 -10.34
C PRO A 74 13.93 -1.27 -10.54
#